data_AF-A0AAF1KUV3-F1
#
_entry.id   AF-A0AAF1KUV3-F1
#
_cell.length_a   1.000
_cell.length_b   1.000
_cell.length_c   1.000
_cell.angle_alpha   90.00
_cell.angle_beta   90.00
_cell.angle_gamma   90.00
#
_symmetry.space_group_name_H-M   'P 1'
#
loop_
_entity.id
_entity.type
_entity.pdbx_description
1 polymer ?
#
loop_
_entity_poly.entity_id
_entity_poly.type
_entity_poly.pdbx_seq_one_letter_code
_entity_poly.pdbx_strand_id
1 'polypeptide(L)'
;MARFANFDEAVAIVQENDRVSAASLARALGATSAAAASLLDRLHDEGHIEGVGEDGWHRVIGTQARRRWDRNGSSVGTPSGRIAMLEAENAELRHKLREVEDRLAHRGSTNATGQHAPSQAPETEDEMAQTRRRLRHLLARALHPDRAEGNVLERNLHTDLFKRLWPEIEAAISGKPSPSEEE
;
A
#
# COMPACT_ATOMS: atom_id res chain seq x y z
N MET A 1 40.79 11.37 14.55
CA MET A 1 39.92 10.65 15.50
C MET A 1 38.52 10.61 14.90
N ALA A 2 37.97 9.42 14.67
CA ALA A 2 36.61 9.28 14.15
C ALA A 2 35.63 9.79 15.22
N ARG A 3 34.76 10.75 14.87
CA ARG A 3 33.65 11.15 15.73
C ARG A 3 32.69 9.96 15.80
N PHE A 4 32.18 9.63 16.99
CA PHE A 4 31.08 8.67 17.10
C PHE A 4 29.90 9.27 16.35
N ALA A 5 29.53 8.65 15.24
CA ALA A 5 28.46 9.11 14.38
C ALA A 5 27.13 8.94 15.12
N ASN A 6 26.52 10.07 15.47
CA ASN A 6 25.25 10.07 16.20
C ASN A 6 24.08 9.93 15.22
N PHE A 7 23.10 9.12 15.58
CA PHE A 7 21.91 8.88 14.75
C PHE A 7 21.12 10.17 14.52
N ASP A 8 20.93 11.00 15.54
CA ASP A 8 20.21 12.28 15.42
C ASP A 8 20.92 13.26 14.45
N GLU A 9 22.25 13.25 14.44
CA GLU A 9 23.06 14.06 13.52
C GLU A 9 22.95 13.53 12.09
N ALA A 10 22.89 12.20 11.93
CA ALA A 10 22.63 11.56 10.64
C ALA A 10 21.23 11.92 10.12
N VAL A 11 20.20 11.90 10.96
CA VAL A 11 18.83 12.29 10.60
C VAL A 11 18.80 13.75 10.14
N ALA A 12 19.44 14.66 10.87
CA ALA A 12 19.48 16.08 10.49
C ALA A 12 20.13 16.30 9.11
N ILE A 13 21.29 15.68 8.87
CA ILE A 13 21.99 15.76 7.59
C ILE A 13 21.15 15.16 6.46
N VAL A 14 20.49 14.03 6.73
CA VAL A 14 19.65 13.36 5.75
C VAL A 14 18.43 14.20 5.42
N GLN A 15 17.78 14.84 6.39
CA GLN A 15 16.62 15.72 6.14
C GLN A 15 16.97 17.00 5.37
N GLU A 16 18.21 17.48 5.45
CA GLU A 16 18.69 18.62 4.66
C GLU A 16 18.94 18.27 3.19
N ASN A 17 19.06 16.99 2.86
CA ASN A 17 19.40 16.50 1.52
C ASN A 17 18.25 15.68 0.91
N ASP A 18 18.07 15.78 -0.40
CA ASP A 18 17.00 15.04 -1.11
C ASP A 18 17.38 13.56 -1.34
N ARG A 19 18.69 13.29 -1.44
CA ARG A 19 19.28 11.97 -1.65
C ARG A 19 20.55 11.84 -0.82
N VAL A 20 20.81 10.64 -0.30
CA VAL A 20 22.00 10.35 0.49
C VAL A 20 22.60 9.00 0.08
N SER A 21 23.93 8.90 0.06
CA SER A 21 24.67 7.65 -0.13
C SER A 21 25.57 7.39 1.07
N ALA A 22 26.03 6.14 1.22
CA ALA A 22 26.97 5.79 2.29
C ALA A 22 28.25 6.64 2.24
N ALA A 23 28.74 6.96 1.04
CA ALA A 23 29.92 7.79 0.84
C ALA A 23 29.68 9.26 1.21
N SER A 24 28.50 9.82 0.87
CA SER A 24 28.19 11.20 1.24
C SER A 24 27.95 11.34 2.75
N LEU A 25 27.27 10.36 3.36
CA LEU A 25 26.99 10.35 4.79
C LEU A 25 28.27 10.18 5.63
N ALA A 26 29.16 9.27 5.21
CA ALA A 26 30.47 9.07 5.85
C ALA A 26 31.31 10.35 5.86
N ARG A 27 31.34 11.08 4.73
CA ARG A 27 32.05 12.36 4.64
C ARG A 27 31.43 13.43 5.52
N ALA A 28 30.10 13.53 5.54
CA ALA A 28 29.40 14.56 6.32
C ALA A 28 29.57 14.35 7.83
N LEU A 29 29.53 13.11 8.29
CA LEU A 29 29.69 12.76 9.71
C LEU A 29 31.15 12.58 10.15
N GLY A 30 32.10 12.58 9.21
CA GLY A 30 33.49 12.19 9.48
C GLY A 30 33.61 10.74 10.01
N ALA A 31 32.69 9.88 9.57
CA ALA A 31 32.54 8.50 10.00
C ALA A 31 33.22 7.52 9.03
N THR A 32 33.39 6.27 9.44
CA THR A 32 33.85 5.21 8.54
C THR A 32 32.71 4.80 7.60
N SER A 33 33.05 4.28 6.42
CA SER A 33 32.06 3.81 5.44
C SER A 33 31.14 2.73 6.02
N ALA A 34 31.67 1.84 6.87
CA ALA A 34 30.89 0.80 7.54
C ALA A 34 29.88 1.41 8.54
N ALA A 35 30.29 2.38 9.35
CA ALA A 35 29.39 3.05 10.29
C ALA A 35 28.29 3.85 9.55
N ALA A 36 28.64 4.49 8.43
CA ALA A 36 27.67 5.19 7.60
C ALA A 36 26.66 4.24 6.93
N ALA A 37 27.10 3.06 6.48
CA ALA A 37 26.21 2.04 5.94
C ALA A 37 25.23 1.53 7.02
N SER A 38 25.74 1.19 8.22
CA SER A 38 24.87 0.75 9.32
C SER A 38 23.87 1.83 9.78
N LEU A 39 24.24 3.11 9.67
CA LEU A 39 23.32 4.22 9.94
C LEU A 39 22.26 4.35 8.84
N LEU A 40 22.61 4.12 7.57
CA LEU A 40 21.63 4.11 6.47
C LEU A 40 20.64 2.96 6.59
N ASP A 41 21.11 1.75 6.92
CA ASP A 41 20.22 0.60 7.17
C ASP A 41 19.22 0.95 8.27
N ARG A 42 19.70 1.53 9.37
CA ARG A 42 18.84 1.96 10.47
C ARG A 42 17.87 3.08 10.08
N LEU A 43 18.32 4.06 9.29
CA LEU A 43 17.45 5.14 8.78
C LEU A 43 16.38 4.61 7.82
N HIS A 44 16.68 3.55 7.08
CA HIS A 44 15.71 2.87 6.22
C HIS A 44 14.67 2.12 7.07
N ASP A 45 15.13 1.36 8.07
CA ASP A 45 14.25 0.61 8.99
C ASP A 45 13.32 1.54 9.79
N GLU A 46 13.82 2.72 10.19
CA GLU A 46 13.04 3.75 10.88
C GLU A 46 12.19 4.63 9.92
N GLY A 47 12.27 4.38 8.60
CA GLY A 47 11.40 5.01 7.60
C GLY A 47 11.78 6.45 7.20
N HIS A 48 13.02 6.88 7.45
CA HIS A 48 13.52 8.20 7.06
C HIS A 48 14.00 8.25 5.61
N ILE A 49 14.35 7.10 5.02
CA ILE A 49 14.84 7.00 3.63
C ILE A 49 14.17 5.82 2.92
N GLU A 50 13.91 5.94 1.62
CA GLU A 50 13.44 4.86 0.74
C GLU A 50 14.59 3.89 0.41
N GLY A 51 14.22 2.74 -0.16
CA GLY A 51 15.16 1.73 -0.61
C GLY A 51 16.24 2.25 -1.57
N VAL A 52 17.34 1.51 -1.65
CA VAL A 52 18.51 1.84 -2.49
C VAL A 52 18.11 1.81 -3.97
N GLY A 53 18.31 2.93 -4.66
CA GLY A 53 18.24 2.97 -6.12
C GLY A 53 19.41 2.24 -6.77
N GLU A 54 19.30 1.88 -8.05
CA GLU A 54 20.34 1.17 -8.81
C GLU A 54 21.69 1.92 -8.85
N ASP A 55 21.69 3.22 -8.56
CA ASP A 55 22.86 4.09 -8.49
C ASP A 55 23.53 4.14 -7.09
N GLY A 56 23.02 3.37 -6.12
CA GLY A 56 23.56 3.31 -4.75
C GLY A 56 23.18 4.50 -3.87
N TRP A 57 22.16 5.27 -4.28
CA TRP A 57 21.63 6.40 -3.52
C TRP A 57 20.28 6.04 -2.90
N HIS A 58 20.11 6.43 -1.63
CA HIS A 58 18.84 6.36 -0.93
C HIS A 58 18.10 7.69 -1.09
N ARG A 59 16.79 7.64 -1.27
CA ARG A 59 15.94 8.84 -1.34
C ARG A 59 15.43 9.19 0.04
N VAL A 60 15.37 10.46 0.41
CA VAL A 60 14.92 10.87 1.74
C VAL A 60 13.41 11.09 1.79
N ILE A 61 12.76 10.49 2.79
CA ILE A 61 11.31 10.60 3.02
C ILE A 61 11.07 11.83 3.89
N GLY A 62 10.68 12.94 3.27
CA GLY A 62 10.48 14.21 4.00
C GLY A 62 9.79 15.33 3.21
N THR A 63 9.17 16.24 3.96
CA THR A 63 8.25 17.31 3.50
C THR A 63 8.90 18.47 2.74
N GLN A 64 10.23 18.65 2.82
CA GLN A 64 10.96 19.72 2.11
C GLN A 64 11.55 19.27 0.76
N ALA A 65 11.95 18.01 0.64
CA ALA A 65 12.45 17.37 -0.59
C ALA A 65 11.52 17.58 -1.79
N ARG A 66 10.21 17.43 -1.58
CA ARG A 66 9.19 17.68 -2.62
C ARG A 66 9.23 19.10 -3.20
N ARG A 67 9.58 20.12 -2.41
CA ARG A 67 9.56 21.52 -2.88
C ARG A 67 10.82 21.95 -3.65
N ARG A 68 11.94 21.23 -3.49
CA ARG A 68 13.23 21.63 -4.08
C ARG A 68 13.52 20.90 -5.39
N TRP A 69 13.07 19.64 -5.52
CA TRP A 69 13.18 18.88 -6.78
C TRP A 69 12.23 19.42 -7.87
N ASP A 70 11.02 19.85 -7.51
CA ASP A 70 10.10 20.54 -8.43
C ASP A 70 10.71 21.79 -9.09
N ARG A 71 11.79 22.35 -8.51
CA ARG A 71 12.42 23.57 -9.00
C ARG A 71 13.68 23.34 -9.85
N ASN A 72 14.33 22.17 -9.81
CA ASN A 72 15.70 22.03 -10.35
C ASN A 72 16.06 20.71 -11.07
N GLY A 73 15.13 19.79 -11.36
CA GLY A 73 15.53 18.45 -11.85
C GLY A 73 14.58 17.75 -12.84
N SER A 74 14.51 18.26 -14.07
CA SER A 74 14.32 17.54 -15.34
C SER A 74 13.40 16.30 -15.43
N SER A 75 12.27 16.49 -16.14
CA SER A 75 11.89 15.70 -17.32
C SER A 75 11.73 14.17 -17.18
N VAL A 76 10.76 13.68 -16.41
CA VAL A 76 9.88 12.56 -16.82
C VAL A 76 8.52 12.77 -16.16
N GLY A 77 7.56 13.29 -16.94
CA GLY A 77 6.15 13.43 -16.56
C GLY A 77 5.90 14.42 -15.43
N THR A 78 5.50 15.65 -15.77
CA THR A 78 4.94 16.59 -14.79
C THR A 78 3.95 15.86 -13.87
N PRO A 79 3.90 16.15 -12.56
CA PRO A 79 2.86 15.59 -11.69
C PRO A 79 1.46 15.80 -12.27
N SER A 80 1.24 16.90 -12.99
CA SER A 80 0.02 17.13 -13.80
C SER A 80 -0.21 16.11 -14.93
N GLY A 81 0.84 15.67 -15.62
CA GLY A 81 0.75 14.64 -16.66
C GLY A 81 0.51 13.24 -16.08
N ARG A 82 1.12 12.93 -14.93
CA ARG A 82 0.85 11.66 -14.22
C ARG A 82 -0.54 11.64 -13.60
N ILE A 83 -1.02 12.78 -13.09
CA ILE A 83 -2.41 12.94 -12.63
C ILE A 83 -3.36 12.78 -13.82
N ALA A 84 -3.10 13.42 -14.96
CA ALA A 84 -3.93 13.27 -16.16
C ALA A 84 -3.93 11.81 -16.70
N MET A 85 -2.80 11.10 -16.64
CA MET A 85 -2.75 9.67 -16.97
C MET A 85 -3.55 8.81 -15.99
N LEU A 86 -3.43 9.06 -14.68
CA LEU A 86 -4.19 8.35 -13.66
C LEU A 86 -5.70 8.66 -13.72
N GLU A 87 -6.06 9.87 -14.14
CA GLU A 87 -7.45 10.27 -14.41
C GLU A 87 -7.99 9.58 -15.67
N ALA A 88 -7.19 9.48 -16.73
CA ALA A 88 -7.55 8.73 -17.94
C ALA A 88 -7.70 7.23 -17.66
N GLU A 89 -6.79 6.64 -16.89
CA GLU A 89 -6.86 5.24 -16.46
C GLU A 89 -8.08 4.99 -15.57
N ASN A 90 -8.40 5.92 -14.64
CA ASN A 90 -9.64 5.84 -13.85
C ASN A 90 -10.90 5.91 -14.71
N ALA A 91 -10.92 6.80 -15.71
CA ALA A 91 -12.05 6.92 -16.63
C ALA A 91 -12.23 5.64 -17.45
N GLU A 92 -11.13 5.02 -17.91
CA GLU A 92 -11.15 3.75 -18.63
C GLU A 92 -11.62 2.59 -17.75
N LEU A 93 -11.15 2.50 -16.51
CA LEU A 93 -11.59 1.47 -15.55
C LEU A 93 -13.07 1.60 -15.22
N ARG A 94 -13.58 2.84 -15.08
CA ARG A 94 -15.02 3.09 -14.89
C ARG A 94 -15.84 2.71 -16.11
N HIS A 95 -15.33 2.96 -17.32
CA HIS A 95 -16.00 2.52 -18.54
C HIS A 95 -16.06 0.98 -18.64
N LYS A 96 -14.94 0.30 -18.34
CA LYS A 96 -14.87 -1.17 -18.31
C LYS A 96 -15.81 -1.76 -17.26
N LEU A 97 -15.91 -1.16 -16.08
CA LEU A 97 -16.87 -1.57 -15.05
C LEU A 97 -18.31 -1.46 -15.56
N ARG A 98 -18.66 -0.34 -16.20
CA ARG A 98 -19.99 -0.15 -16.79
C ARG A 98 -20.29 -1.17 -17.90
N GLU A 99 -19.32 -1.48 -18.75
CA GLU A 99 -19.47 -2.49 -19.80
C GLU A 99 -19.69 -3.89 -19.21
N VAL A 100 -19.02 -4.22 -18.10
CA VAL A 100 -19.22 -5.50 -17.39
C VAL A 100 -20.59 -5.53 -16.72
N GLU A 101 -21.01 -4.43 -16.08
CA GLU A 101 -22.36 -4.30 -15.50
C GLU A 101 -23.45 -4.44 -16.57
N ASP A 102 -23.29 -3.77 -17.72
CA ASP A 102 -24.21 -3.89 -18.85
C ASP A 102 -24.23 -5.32 -19.39
N ARG A 103 -23.07 -5.97 -19.53
CA ARG A 103 -22.99 -7.39 -19.94
C ARG A 103 -23.69 -8.31 -18.94
N LEU A 104 -23.58 -8.06 -17.64
CA LEU A 104 -24.30 -8.81 -16.61
C LEU A 104 -25.81 -8.56 -16.66
N ALA A 105 -26.25 -7.32 -16.89
CA ALA A 105 -27.65 -6.96 -17.08
C ALA A 105 -28.25 -7.63 -18.34
N HIS A 106 -27.52 -7.62 -19.46
CA HIS A 106 -27.94 -8.27 -20.70
C HIS A 106 -27.92 -9.81 -20.57
N ARG A 107 -26.97 -10.39 -19.84
CA ARG A 107 -26.94 -11.84 -19.54
C ARG A 107 -28.08 -12.27 -18.60
N GLY A 108 -28.49 -11.39 -17.68
CA GLY A 108 -29.71 -11.57 -16.88
C GLY A 108 -30.98 -11.53 -17.72
N SER A 109 -31.01 -10.71 -18.79
CA SER A 109 -32.14 -10.60 -19.70
C SER A 109 -32.21 -11.74 -20.74
N THR A 110 -31.10 -12.27 -21.23
CA THR A 110 -31.11 -13.38 -22.23
C THR A 110 -31.41 -14.74 -21.61
N ASN A 111 -31.31 -14.87 -20.28
CA ASN A 111 -31.71 -16.09 -19.57
C ASN A 111 -33.23 -16.19 -19.33
N ALA A 112 -34.03 -15.19 -19.75
CA ALA A 112 -35.48 -15.18 -19.55
C ALA A 112 -36.31 -15.92 -20.64
N THR A 113 -35.72 -16.35 -21.77
CA THR A 113 -36.51 -16.85 -22.92
C THR A 113 -36.01 -18.16 -23.57
N GLY A 114 -35.11 -18.92 -22.95
CA GLY A 114 -34.58 -20.16 -23.55
C GLY A 114 -34.44 -21.30 -22.56
N GLN A 115 -35.32 -22.29 -22.63
CA GLN A 115 -35.29 -23.51 -21.81
C GLN A 115 -34.05 -24.35 -22.11
N HIS A 116 -33.18 -24.55 -21.11
CA HIS A 116 -32.53 -25.82 -20.76
C HIS A 116 -31.90 -25.71 -19.35
N ALA A 117 -32.61 -26.26 -18.36
CA ALA A 117 -32.18 -27.11 -17.23
C ALA A 117 -30.94 -26.77 -16.36
N PRO A 118 -30.95 -27.23 -15.10
CA PRO A 118 -31.57 -26.63 -13.93
C PRO A 118 -30.63 -25.65 -13.20
N SER A 119 -31.27 -24.69 -12.54
CA SER A 119 -30.91 -24.13 -11.24
C SER A 119 -29.60 -24.60 -10.60
N GLN A 120 -28.62 -23.69 -10.54
CA GLN A 120 -27.79 -23.54 -9.35
C GLN A 120 -27.97 -22.11 -8.84
N ALA A 121 -29.19 -21.83 -8.35
CA ALA A 121 -29.28 -21.03 -7.13
C ALA A 121 -28.30 -21.63 -6.12
N PRO A 122 -27.60 -20.85 -5.29
CA PRO A 122 -26.80 -21.45 -4.24
C PRO A 122 -27.72 -22.42 -3.47
N GLU A 123 -27.49 -23.72 -3.61
CA GLU A 123 -26.45 -24.43 -2.87
C GLU A 123 -26.86 -24.32 -1.40
N THR A 124 -27.20 -25.46 -0.80
CA THR A 124 -27.85 -25.59 0.52
C THR A 124 -27.33 -24.58 1.56
N GLU A 125 -28.11 -24.26 2.60
CA GLU A 125 -27.67 -23.41 3.73
C GLU A 125 -26.22 -23.72 4.18
N ASP A 126 -25.85 -25.01 4.10
CA ASP A 126 -24.53 -25.56 4.33
C ASP A 126 -23.45 -25.09 3.33
N GLU A 127 -23.72 -25.06 2.03
CA GLU A 127 -22.80 -24.59 1.00
C GLU A 127 -22.61 -23.06 1.05
N MET A 128 -23.67 -22.30 1.36
CA MET A 128 -23.53 -20.87 1.65
C MET A 128 -22.73 -20.62 2.93
N ALA A 129 -22.92 -21.43 3.97
CA ALA A 129 -22.11 -21.38 5.18
C ALA A 129 -20.64 -21.75 4.90
N GLN A 130 -20.40 -22.71 4.01
CA GLN A 130 -19.06 -23.14 3.61
C GLN A 130 -18.35 -22.06 2.79
N THR A 131 -19.07 -21.40 1.89
CA THR A 131 -18.59 -20.25 1.12
C THR A 131 -18.24 -19.08 2.03
N ARG A 132 -19.12 -18.73 2.99
CA ARG A 132 -18.86 -17.70 4.01
C ARG A 132 -17.62 -18.02 4.86
N ARG A 133 -17.45 -19.29 5.28
CA ARG A 133 -16.24 -19.75 6.00
C ARG A 133 -14.97 -19.58 5.17
N ARG A 134 -15.02 -19.92 3.88
CA ARG A 134 -13.88 -19.81 2.97
C ARG A 134 -13.49 -18.35 2.75
N LEU A 135 -14.49 -17.48 2.57
CA LEU A 135 -14.29 -16.03 2.43
C LEU A 135 -13.66 -15.43 3.69
N ARG A 136 -14.17 -15.80 4.87
CA ARG A 136 -13.62 -15.40 6.17
C ARG A 136 -12.15 -15.78 6.31
N HIS A 137 -11.77 -16.99 5.94
CA HIS A 137 -10.38 -17.45 6.01
C HIS A 137 -9.44 -16.68 5.08
N LEU A 138 -9.89 -16.37 3.86
CA LEU A 138 -9.09 -15.60 2.89
C LEU A 138 -8.88 -14.16 3.37
N LEU A 139 -9.93 -13.51 3.87
CA LEU A 139 -9.87 -12.15 4.38
C LEU A 139 -9.03 -12.07 5.66
N ALA A 140 -9.19 -13.02 6.59
CA ALA A 140 -8.37 -13.12 7.79
C ALA A 140 -6.88 -13.19 7.41
N ARG A 141 -6.53 -14.04 6.44
CA ARG A 141 -5.15 -14.22 5.99
C ARG A 141 -4.59 -13.01 5.23
N ALA A 142 -5.43 -12.24 4.55
CA ALA A 142 -5.01 -11.02 3.86
C ALA A 142 -4.72 -9.88 4.82
N LEU A 143 -5.55 -9.73 5.86
CA LEU A 143 -5.46 -8.66 6.85
C LEU A 143 -4.58 -9.02 8.05
N HIS A 144 -4.17 -10.28 8.22
CA HIS A 144 -3.45 -10.74 9.41
C HIS A 144 -2.14 -9.97 9.61
N PRO A 145 -1.84 -9.50 10.84
CA PRO A 145 -0.61 -8.76 11.14
C PRO A 145 0.68 -9.58 10.96
N ASP A 146 0.58 -10.91 10.96
CA ASP A 146 1.74 -11.78 10.67
C ASP A 146 2.15 -11.81 9.19
N ARG A 147 1.39 -11.14 8.31
CA ARG A 147 1.78 -10.95 6.91
C ARG A 147 2.67 -9.73 6.69
N ALA A 148 2.81 -8.85 7.69
CA ALA A 148 3.73 -7.71 7.62
C ALA A 148 5.18 -8.20 7.67
N GLU A 149 6.02 -7.77 6.72
CA GLU A 149 7.39 -8.25 6.53
C GLU A 149 8.37 -7.64 7.55
N GLY A 150 8.18 -7.95 8.84
CA GLY A 150 9.13 -7.64 9.91
C GLY A 150 9.14 -6.19 10.42
N ASN A 151 8.48 -5.25 9.72
CA ASN A 151 8.38 -3.86 10.18
C ASN A 151 7.32 -3.72 11.28
N VAL A 152 7.73 -3.23 12.46
CA VAL A 152 6.86 -3.01 13.64
C VAL A 152 5.73 -2.03 13.32
N LEU A 153 6.00 -1.01 12.50
CA LEU A 153 5.01 -0.03 12.08
C LEU A 153 3.92 -0.66 11.19
N GLU A 154 4.31 -1.47 10.20
CA GLU A 154 3.38 -2.19 9.33
C GLU A 154 2.54 -3.20 10.13
N ARG A 155 3.16 -3.87 11.12
CA ARG A 155 2.46 -4.80 11.99
C ARG A 155 1.41 -4.09 12.85
N ASN A 156 1.72 -2.89 13.36
CA ASN A 156 0.77 -2.06 14.10
C ASN A 156 -0.37 -1.56 13.21
N LEU A 157 -0.06 -1.08 12.00
CA LEU A 157 -1.06 -0.69 11.01
C LEU A 157 -1.98 -1.85 10.63
N HIS A 158 -1.44 -3.02 10.35
CA HIS A 158 -2.24 -4.23 10.09
C HIS A 158 -3.09 -4.62 11.30
N THR A 159 -2.57 -4.47 12.52
CA THR A 159 -3.32 -4.75 13.75
C THR A 159 -4.50 -3.79 13.92
N ASP A 160 -4.30 -2.50 13.67
CA ASP A 160 -5.35 -1.50 13.79
C ASP A 160 -6.38 -1.62 12.67
N LEU A 161 -5.94 -1.88 11.43
CA LEU A 161 -6.82 -2.18 10.30
C LEU A 161 -7.63 -3.45 10.56
N PHE A 162 -7.01 -4.50 11.10
CA PHE A 162 -7.73 -5.73 11.48
C PHE A 162 -8.80 -5.42 12.54
N LYS A 163 -8.46 -4.73 13.63
CA LYS A 163 -9.43 -4.38 14.67
C LYS A 163 -10.61 -3.55 14.16
N ARG A 164 -10.35 -2.64 13.22
CA ARG A 164 -11.38 -1.73 12.69
C ARG A 164 -12.25 -2.40 11.63
N LEU A 165 -11.65 -3.09 10.66
CA LEU A 165 -12.35 -3.63 9.49
C LEU A 165 -12.95 -5.01 9.75
N TRP A 166 -12.36 -5.80 10.65
CA TRP A 166 -12.84 -7.16 10.91
C TRP A 166 -14.29 -7.24 11.40
N PRO A 167 -14.77 -6.36 12.31
CA PRO A 167 -16.18 -6.32 12.70
C PRO A 167 -17.13 -6.03 11.55
N GLU A 168 -16.76 -5.12 10.63
CA GLU A 168 -17.55 -4.77 9.45
C GLU A 168 -17.61 -5.94 8.46
N ILE A 169 -16.47 -6.61 8.25
CA ILE A 169 -16.37 -7.83 7.42
C ILE A 169 -17.24 -8.95 8.00
N GLU A 170 -17.21 -9.16 9.33
CA GLU A 170 -18.04 -10.16 10.00
C GLU A 170 -19.54 -9.85 9.88
N ALA A 171 -19.93 -8.57 9.99
CA ALA A 171 -21.31 -8.13 9.80
C ALA A 171 -21.79 -8.41 8.36
N ALA A 172 -20.99 -8.02 7.36
CA ALA A 172 -21.27 -8.25 5.95
C ALA A 172 -21.34 -9.75 5.59
N ILE A 173 -20.44 -10.58 6.13
CA ILE A 173 -20.44 -12.04 5.90
C ILE A 173 -21.64 -12.71 6.62
N SER A 174 -22.04 -12.21 7.79
CA SER A 174 -23.15 -12.75 8.56
C SER A 174 -24.52 -12.26 8.09
N GLY A 175 -24.57 -11.29 7.16
CA GLY A 175 -25.82 -10.67 6.70
C GLY A 175 -26.47 -9.77 7.75
N LYS A 176 -25.70 -9.26 8.72
CA LYS A 176 -26.16 -8.31 9.73
C LYS A 176 -25.78 -6.88 9.30
N PRO A 177 -26.59 -5.85 9.63
CA PRO A 177 -26.25 -4.46 9.34
C PRO A 177 -24.92 -4.08 10.00
N SER A 178 -24.15 -3.23 9.32
CA SER A 178 -22.82 -2.84 9.78
C SER A 178 -22.92 -1.99 11.05
N PRO A 179 -22.06 -2.20 12.07
CA PRO A 179 -22.08 -1.39 13.30
C PRO A 179 -21.78 0.09 13.07
N SER A 180 -21.25 0.45 11.90
CA SER A 180 -20.95 1.82 11.47
C SER A 180 -22.19 2.61 10.99
N GLU A 181 -23.38 2.00 10.94
CA GLU A 181 -24.65 2.64 10.54
C GLU A 181 -25.53 3.06 11.73
N GLU A 182 -25.07 2.89 12.99
CA GLU A 182 -25.80 3.26 14.21
C GLU A 182 -25.34 4.58 14.87
N GLU A 183 -24.49 5.39 14.23
CA GLU A 183 -24.11 6.75 14.71
C GLU A 183 -24.72 7.91 13.92
#